data_AF-A0AAV4ULW9-F1
#
_entry.id   AF-A0AAV4ULW9-F1
#
_cell.length_a   1.000
_cell.length_b   1.000
_cell.length_c   1.000
_cell.angle_alpha   90.00
_cell.angle_beta   90.00
_cell.angle_gamma   90.00
#
_symmetry.space_group_name_H-M   'P 1'
#
loop_
_entity.id
_entity.type
_entity.pdbx_description
1 polymer ?
#
loop_
_entity_poly.entity_id
_entity_poly.type
_entity_poly.pdbx_seq_one_letter_code
_entity_poly.pdbx_strand_id
1 'polypeptide(L)'
;MLMESTLSLQVFWLMMSHFIVTFSMLSKFLGFFYIDGVIFNLEKTLSDPFKCVSFFSIIYFGSKVREADEEMRDTAKDVAFALSLSKETEEISKILFRFIESKRPLVLTAWGVFQFSKGFLFTSAGVLITYNLLILQMNTPSGLEV
;
A
#
# COMPACT_ATOMS: atom_id res chain seq x y z
N MET A 1 7.21 21.33 1.00
CA MET A 1 8.20 20.34 0.55
C MET A 1 8.87 19.58 1.71
N LEU A 2 9.41 20.26 2.73
CA LEU A 2 10.03 19.57 3.89
C LEU A 2 9.04 18.72 4.71
N MET A 3 7.84 19.24 4.99
CA MET A 3 6.83 18.55 5.80
C MET A 3 6.28 17.27 5.13
N GLU A 4 6.13 17.31 3.80
CA GLU A 4 5.70 16.16 3.00
C GLU A 4 6.75 15.05 3.01
N SER A 5 8.03 15.41 2.88
CA SER A 5 9.15 14.46 3.00
C SER A 5 9.20 13.83 4.40
N THR A 6 9.10 14.63 5.47
CA THR A 6 9.12 14.11 6.85
C THR A 6 7.93 13.20 7.16
N LEU A 7 6.71 13.55 6.75
CA LEU A 7 5.53 12.71 6.95
C LEU A 7 5.63 11.43 6.13
N SER A 8 6.13 11.51 4.90
CA SER A 8 6.32 10.36 4.03
C SER A 8 7.34 9.36 4.60
N LEU A 9 8.38 9.86 5.29
CA LEU A 9 9.34 9.03 6.03
C LEU A 9 8.69 8.28 7.19
N GLN A 10 7.87 8.98 7.98
CA GLN A 10 7.17 8.38 9.12
C GLN A 10 6.22 7.27 8.66
N VAL A 11 5.47 7.53 7.59
CA VAL A 11 4.60 6.52 6.97
C VAL A 11 5.42 5.32 6.48
N PHE A 12 6.59 5.54 5.89
CA PHE A 12 7.49 4.44 5.48
C PHE A 12 7.90 3.57 6.67
N TRP A 13 8.39 4.16 7.76
CA TRP A 13 8.78 3.38 8.96
C TRP A 13 7.60 2.65 9.60
N LEU A 14 6.43 3.28 9.64
CA LEU A 14 5.20 2.67 10.12
C LEU A 14 4.84 1.43 9.28
N MET A 15 4.88 1.55 7.95
CA MET A 15 4.57 0.46 7.03
C MET A 15 5.57 -0.70 7.15
N MET A 16 6.86 -0.40 7.29
CA MET A 16 7.89 -1.43 7.51
C MET A 16 7.67 -2.17 8.84
N SER A 17 7.35 -1.44 9.92
CA SER A 17 7.03 -2.03 11.22
C SER A 17 5.83 -2.97 11.13
N HIS A 18 4.74 -2.52 10.49
CA HIS A 18 3.55 -3.34 10.28
C HIS A 18 3.84 -4.58 9.42
N PHE A 19 4.62 -4.44 8.35
CA PHE A 19 5.03 -5.55 7.48
C PHE A 19 5.80 -6.63 8.26
N ILE A 20 6.78 -6.25 9.09
CA ILE A 20 7.57 -7.19 9.91
C ILE A 20 6.66 -7.96 10.87
N VAL A 21 5.69 -7.29 11.49
CA VAL A 21 4.72 -7.95 12.38
C VAL A 21 3.84 -8.92 11.60
N THR A 22 3.31 -8.53 10.43
CA THR A 22 2.52 -9.42 9.58
C THR A 22 3.31 -10.63 9.12
N PHE A 23 4.56 -10.43 8.71
CA PHE A 23 5.46 -11.51 8.34
C PHE A 23 5.66 -12.48 9.50
N SER A 24 6.00 -11.96 10.69
CA SER A 24 6.23 -12.77 11.90
C SER A 24 4.98 -13.54 12.32
N MET A 25 3.80 -12.93 12.23
CA MET A 25 2.53 -13.56 12.54
C MET A 25 2.21 -14.70 11.58
N LEU A 26 2.43 -14.50 10.27
CA LEU A 26 2.27 -15.56 9.28
C LEU A 26 3.26 -16.71 9.52
N SER A 27 4.50 -16.40 9.88
CA SER A 27 5.50 -17.42 10.22
C SER A 27 5.11 -18.23 11.45
N LYS A 28 4.57 -17.57 12.49
CA LYS A 28 4.04 -18.25 13.68
C LYS A 28 2.85 -19.14 13.33
N PHE A 29 1.91 -18.63 12.52
CA PHE A 29 0.75 -19.39 12.06
C PHE A 29 1.15 -20.65 11.29
N LEU A 30 2.22 -20.58 10.50
CA LEU A 30 2.79 -21.73 9.79
C LEU A 30 3.68 -22.64 10.66
N GLY A 31 3.92 -22.29 11.92
CA GLY A 31 4.60 -23.14 12.90
C GLY A 31 6.12 -22.94 13.04
N PHE A 32 6.71 -21.87 12.50
CA PHE A 32 8.18 -21.69 12.50
C PHE A 32 8.79 -21.17 13.79
N PHE A 33 8.06 -20.37 14.57
CA PHE A 33 8.59 -19.67 15.73
C PHE A 33 7.73 -19.88 16.96
N TYR A 34 8.14 -20.78 17.85
CA TYR A 34 7.64 -20.87 19.22
C TYR A 34 8.50 -19.97 20.11
N ILE A 35 8.22 -18.66 20.13
CA ILE A 35 8.89 -17.75 21.07
C ILE A 35 8.04 -17.70 22.33
N ASP A 36 8.47 -18.48 23.31
CA ASP A 36 7.86 -18.64 24.63
C ASP A 36 8.14 -17.39 25.51
N GLY A 37 7.12 -16.91 26.22
CA GLY A 37 7.18 -15.68 26.99
C GLY A 37 5.80 -15.15 27.39
N VAL A 38 5.24 -15.71 28.47
CA VAL A 38 3.84 -15.53 28.92
C VAL A 38 3.39 -14.07 29.09
N ILE A 39 4.26 -13.16 29.56
CA ILE A 39 3.91 -11.74 29.80
C ILE A 39 4.10 -10.88 28.53
N PHE A 40 5.03 -11.24 27.65
CA PHE A 40 5.24 -10.60 26.34
C PHE A 40 4.19 -11.05 25.30
N ASN A 41 3.46 -12.13 25.59
CA ASN A 41 2.49 -12.74 24.69
C ASN A 41 1.11 -12.05 24.72
N LEU A 42 0.60 -11.56 25.86
CA LEU A 42 -0.80 -11.07 25.90
C LEU A 42 -1.00 -9.76 25.12
N GLU A 43 -0.10 -8.79 25.29
CA GLU A 43 -0.16 -7.50 24.59
C GLU A 43 0.10 -7.64 23.07
N LYS A 44 1.04 -8.53 22.69
CA LYS A 44 1.28 -8.88 21.28
C LYS A 44 0.13 -9.66 20.64
N THR A 45 -0.50 -10.59 21.38
CA THR A 45 -1.58 -11.43 20.84
C THR A 45 -2.78 -10.59 20.41
N LEU A 46 -3.08 -9.49 21.12
CA LEU A 46 -4.14 -8.56 20.73
C LEU A 46 -3.67 -7.50 19.72
N SER A 47 -2.46 -6.95 19.87
CA SER A 47 -1.96 -5.85 19.02
C SER A 47 -1.53 -6.29 17.62
N ASP A 48 -0.95 -7.49 17.47
CA ASP A 48 -0.38 -7.95 16.20
C ASP A 48 -1.43 -8.16 15.09
N PRO A 49 -2.63 -8.75 15.36
CA PRO A 49 -3.72 -8.78 14.38
C PRO A 49 -4.13 -7.38 13.91
N PHE A 50 -4.23 -6.40 14.81
CA PHE A 50 -4.57 -5.03 14.42
C PHE A 50 -3.54 -4.40 13.50
N LYS A 51 -2.23 -4.65 13.74
CA LYS A 51 -1.16 -4.18 12.85
C LYS A 51 -1.24 -4.83 11.48
N CYS A 52 -1.61 -6.11 11.39
CA CYS A 52 -1.84 -6.78 10.11
C CYS A 52 -3.01 -6.17 9.35
N VAL A 53 -4.16 -5.99 10.02
CA VAL A 53 -5.32 -5.33 9.41
C VAL A 53 -4.96 -3.91 8.99
N SER A 54 -4.23 -3.17 9.83
CA SER A 54 -3.78 -1.81 9.55
C SER A 54 -2.85 -1.74 8.33
N PHE A 55 -1.90 -2.67 8.20
CA PHE A 55 -1.01 -2.77 7.04
C PHE A 55 -1.80 -2.80 5.72
N PHE A 56 -2.73 -3.76 5.60
CA PHE A 56 -3.53 -3.92 4.39
C PHE A 56 -4.52 -2.76 4.21
N SER A 57 -5.10 -2.25 5.31
CA SER A 57 -6.04 -1.12 5.26
C SER A 57 -5.38 0.15 4.75
N ILE A 58 -4.18 0.50 5.25
CA ILE A 58 -3.44 1.69 4.80
C ILE A 58 -3.14 1.58 3.29
N ILE A 59 -2.69 0.42 2.82
CA ILE A 59 -2.42 0.22 1.39
C ILE A 59 -3.70 0.33 0.57
N TYR A 60 -4.79 -0.29 1.02
CA TYR A 60 -6.08 -0.27 0.34
C TYR A 60 -6.65 1.14 0.24
N PHE A 61 -6.77 1.86 1.37
CA PHE A 61 -7.28 3.23 1.37
C PHE A 61 -6.34 4.18 0.62
N GLY A 62 -5.02 3.99 0.74
CA GLY A 62 -4.03 4.74 -0.03
C GLY A 62 -4.22 4.55 -1.54
N SER A 63 -4.55 3.34 -1.98
CA SER A 63 -4.86 3.05 -3.39
C SER A 63 -6.14 3.70 -3.89
N LYS A 64 -7.12 3.92 -3.00
CA LYS A 64 -8.40 4.57 -3.33
C LYS A 64 -8.27 6.05 -3.59
N VAL A 65 -7.33 6.72 -2.95
CA VAL A 65 -7.06 8.15 -3.21
C VAL A 65 -6.61 8.36 -4.65
N ARG A 66 -5.75 7.47 -5.17
CA ARG A 66 -5.33 7.52 -6.57
C ARG A 66 -6.49 7.27 -7.53
N GLU A 67 -7.33 6.26 -7.25
CA GLU A 67 -8.51 5.96 -8.07
C GLU A 67 -9.47 7.14 -8.12
N ALA A 68 -9.72 7.79 -6.97
CA ALA A 68 -10.58 8.97 -6.90
C ALA A 68 -9.99 10.18 -7.64
N ASP A 69 -8.67 10.39 -7.59
CA ASP A 69 -8.02 11.45 -8.39
C ASP A 69 -8.10 11.17 -9.89
N GLU A 70 -7.87 9.93 -10.31
CA GLU A 70 -7.99 9.48 -11.71
C GLU A 70 -9.44 9.69 -12.22
N GLU A 71 -10.45 9.25 -11.45
CA GLU A 71 -11.87 9.41 -11.79
C GLU A 71 -12.30 10.88 -11.86
N MET A 72 -11.87 11.71 -10.91
CA MET A 72 -12.14 13.15 -10.91
C MET A 72 -11.52 13.83 -12.13
N ARG A 73 -10.29 13.47 -12.49
CA ARG A 73 -9.60 14.01 -13.67
C ARG A 73 -10.30 13.63 -14.96
N ASP A 74 -10.76 12.40 -15.07
CA ASP A 74 -11.46 11.93 -16.25
C ASP A 74 -12.83 12.63 -16.39
N THR A 75 -13.57 12.78 -15.29
CA THR A 75 -14.79 13.60 -15.27
C THR A 75 -14.51 15.05 -15.68
N ALA A 76 -13.41 15.64 -15.19
CA ALA A 76 -13.03 17.01 -15.55
C ALA A 76 -12.64 17.14 -17.03
N LYS A 77 -12.02 16.12 -17.63
CA LYS A 77 -11.74 16.07 -19.08
C LYS A 77 -13.01 15.97 -19.89
N ASP A 78 -13.99 15.18 -19.45
CA ASP A 78 -15.29 15.06 -20.12
C ASP A 78 -16.03 16.41 -20.13
N VAL A 79 -16.00 17.13 -19.00
CA VAL A 79 -16.53 18.51 -18.92
C VAL A 79 -15.77 19.46 -19.83
N ALA A 80 -14.44 19.41 -19.84
CA ALA A 80 -13.63 20.23 -20.73
C ALA A 80 -13.94 19.94 -22.21
N PHE A 81 -14.14 18.68 -22.56
CA PHE A 81 -14.54 18.28 -23.90
C PHE A 81 -15.92 18.80 -24.27
N ALA A 82 -16.91 18.66 -23.39
CA ALA A 82 -18.26 19.19 -23.62
C ALA A 82 -18.24 20.72 -23.84
N LEU A 83 -17.46 21.46 -23.05
CA LEU A 83 -17.26 22.90 -23.21
C LEU A 83 -16.52 23.27 -24.50
N SER A 84 -15.69 22.38 -25.04
CA SER A 84 -14.99 22.61 -26.31
C SER A 84 -15.92 22.61 -27.52
N LEU A 85 -17.08 21.95 -27.42
CA LEU A 85 -18.05 21.84 -28.51
C LEU A 85 -18.85 23.13 -28.73
N SER A 86 -18.84 24.05 -27.75
CA SER A 86 -19.46 25.38 -27.88
C SER A 86 -18.41 26.43 -28.20
N LYS A 87 -18.66 27.23 -29.24
CA LYS A 87 -17.80 28.36 -29.66
C LYS A 87 -17.64 29.43 -28.58
N GLU A 88 -18.62 29.58 -27.69
CA GLU A 88 -18.58 30.58 -26.61
C GLU A 88 -17.64 30.15 -25.47
N THR A 89 -17.50 28.84 -25.24
CA THR A 89 -16.74 28.28 -24.10
C THR A 89 -15.44 27.59 -24.51
N GLU A 90 -15.03 27.69 -25.78
CA GLU A 90 -13.82 27.03 -26.31
C GLU A 90 -12.54 27.49 -25.59
N GLU A 91 -12.40 28.80 -25.34
CA GLU A 91 -11.28 29.38 -24.58
C GLU A 91 -11.22 28.83 -23.14
N ILE A 92 -12.38 28.71 -22.50
CA ILE A 92 -12.51 28.20 -21.13
C ILE A 92 -12.13 26.71 -21.08
N SER A 93 -12.55 25.93 -22.08
CA SER A 93 -12.19 24.53 -22.22
C SER A 93 -10.67 24.33 -22.33
N LYS A 94 -9.98 25.15 -23.16
CA LYS A 94 -8.51 25.08 -23.29
C LYS A 94 -7.80 25.38 -21.97
N ILE A 95 -8.29 26.34 -21.20
CA ILE A 95 -7.71 26.69 -19.89
C ILE A 95 -7.93 25.53 -18.90
N LEU A 96 -9.12 24.96 -18.86
CA LEU A 96 -9.45 23.83 -17.98
C LEU A 96 -8.60 22.59 -18.32
N PHE A 97 -8.44 22.28 -19.61
CA PHE A 97 -7.62 21.16 -20.04
C PHE A 97 -6.14 21.33 -19.64
N ARG A 98 -5.58 22.53 -19.86
CA ARG A 98 -4.22 22.87 -19.41
C ARG A 98 -4.07 22.79 -17.90
N PHE A 99 -5.10 23.18 -17.14
CA PHE A 99 -5.08 23.07 -15.69
C PHE A 99 -5.03 21.61 -15.23
N ILE A 100 -5.87 20.74 -15.83
CA ILE A 100 -5.89 19.30 -15.52
C ILE A 100 -4.53 18.65 -15.83
N GLU A 101 -3.96 18.93 -17.01
CA GLU A 101 -2.64 18.39 -17.40
C GLU A 101 -1.48 18.95 -16.56
N SER A 102 -1.55 20.21 -16.14
CA SER A 102 -0.51 20.84 -15.33
C SER A 102 -0.39 20.23 -13.93
N LYS A 103 -1.50 19.71 -13.38
CA LYS A 103 -1.49 19.09 -12.06
C LYS A 103 -0.92 17.67 -12.15
N ARG A 104 0.00 17.32 -11.24
CA ARG A 104 0.45 15.93 -11.09
C ARG A 104 -0.65 15.05 -10.47
N PRO A 105 -0.73 13.76 -10.82
CA PRO A 105 -1.64 12.83 -10.16
C PRO A 105 -1.43 12.85 -8.65
N LEU A 106 -2.51 12.83 -7.89
CA LEU A 106 -2.46 12.72 -6.45
C LEU A 106 -2.20 11.27 -6.09
N VAL A 107 -0.94 10.99 -5.75
CA VAL A 107 -0.49 9.67 -5.39
C VAL A 107 0.03 9.68 -3.97
N LEU A 108 -0.52 8.83 -3.12
CA LEU A 108 0.05 8.61 -1.81
C LEU A 108 1.28 7.70 -1.95
N THR A 109 2.41 8.20 -1.45
CA THR A 109 3.69 7.48 -1.45
C THR A 109 4.28 7.46 -0.05
N ALA A 110 4.97 6.36 0.27
CA ALA A 110 5.76 6.21 1.48
C ALA A 110 7.24 6.39 1.13
N TRP A 111 7.82 7.51 1.55
CA TRP A 111 9.16 8.01 1.27
C TRP A 111 9.54 8.03 -0.24
N GLY A 112 8.55 8.04 -1.14
CA GLY A 112 8.78 7.86 -2.58
C GLY A 112 9.27 6.47 -3.00
N VAL A 113 9.44 5.54 -2.06
CA VAL A 113 9.92 4.17 -2.31
C VAL A 113 8.78 3.27 -2.78
N PHE A 114 7.61 3.42 -2.15
CA PHE A 114 6.43 2.62 -2.49
C PHE A 114 5.23 3.52 -2.76
N GLN A 115 4.52 3.19 -3.84
CA GLN A 115 3.25 3.79 -4.20
C GLN A 115 2.11 2.91 -3.70
N PHE A 116 1.18 3.50 -2.94
CA PHE A 116 0.00 2.77 -2.50
C PHE A 116 -0.91 2.47 -3.70
N SER A 117 -0.94 1.20 -4.09
CA SER A 117 -1.72 0.70 -5.21
C SER A 117 -2.26 -0.69 -4.87
N LYS A 118 -3.33 -1.11 -5.55
CA LYS A 118 -3.82 -2.49 -5.45
C LYS A 118 -2.72 -3.50 -5.84
N GLY A 119 -1.90 -3.16 -6.84
CA GLY A 119 -0.73 -3.96 -7.22
C GLY A 119 0.24 -4.14 -6.07
N PHE A 120 0.56 -3.08 -5.33
CA PHE A 120 1.41 -3.16 -4.14
C PHE A 120 0.82 -4.07 -3.06
N LEU A 121 -0.50 -4.04 -2.84
CA LEU A 121 -1.20 -4.93 -1.91
C LEU A 121 -0.98 -6.41 -2.26
N PHE A 122 -1.20 -6.77 -3.54
CA PHE A 122 -0.99 -8.13 -4.02
C PHE A 122 0.48 -8.54 -3.97
N THR A 123 1.40 -7.64 -4.33
CA THR A 123 2.84 -7.89 -4.23
C THR A 123 3.27 -8.15 -2.78
N SER A 124 2.82 -7.32 -1.82
CA SER A 124 3.13 -7.54 -0.41
C SER A 124 2.58 -8.87 0.09
N ALA A 125 1.33 -9.22 -0.24
CA ALA A 125 0.76 -10.52 0.11
C ALA A 125 1.56 -11.68 -0.52
N GLY A 126 1.93 -11.56 -1.79
CA GLY A 126 2.75 -12.54 -2.50
C GLY A 126 4.13 -12.73 -1.88
N VAL A 127 4.82 -11.64 -1.51
CA VAL A 127 6.11 -11.68 -0.80
C VAL A 127 5.96 -12.37 0.55
N LEU A 128 4.94 -12.01 1.34
CA LEU A 128 4.67 -12.64 2.63
C LEU A 128 4.51 -14.15 2.48
N ILE A 129 3.68 -14.61 1.55
CA ILE A 129 3.45 -16.04 1.30
C ILE A 129 4.73 -16.72 0.80
N THR A 130 5.35 -16.16 -0.25
CA THR A 130 6.50 -16.77 -0.92
C THR A 130 7.67 -16.97 0.03
N TYR A 131 8.07 -15.93 0.77
CA TYR A 131 9.19 -16.07 1.71
C TYR A 131 8.87 -17.02 2.86
N ASN A 132 7.64 -17.01 3.37
CA ASN A 132 7.24 -17.96 4.41
C ASN A 132 7.26 -19.41 3.91
N LEU A 133 6.82 -19.66 2.67
CA LEU A 133 6.88 -20.99 2.06
C LEU A 133 8.32 -21.42 1.74
N LEU A 134 9.19 -20.50 1.29
CA LEU A 134 10.61 -20.79 1.09
C LEU A 134 11.28 -21.19 2.41
N ILE A 135 10.97 -20.48 3.50
CA ILE A 135 11.44 -20.85 4.84
C ILE A 135 10.87 -22.23 5.25
N LEU A 136 9.62 -22.56 4.89
CA LEU A 136 9.05 -23.91 5.08
C LEU A 136 9.91 -24.99 4.45
N GLN A 137 10.22 -24.80 3.17
CA GLN A 137 10.96 -25.76 2.38
C GLN A 137 12.39 -25.94 2.91
N MET A 138 13.05 -24.85 3.32
CA MET A 138 14.41 -24.93 3.88
C MET A 138 14.45 -25.57 5.27
N ASN A 139 13.41 -25.38 6.10
CA ASN A 139 13.33 -25.98 7.44
C ASN A 139 12.82 -27.43 7.43
N THR A 140 12.31 -27.92 6.30
CA THR A 140 11.95 -29.33 6.17
C THR A 140 13.24 -30.13 6.05
N PRO A 141 13.58 -31.02 7.01
CA PRO A 141 14.84 -31.74 6.97
C PRO A 141 14.92 -32.55 5.67
N SER A 142 15.98 -32.32 4.91
CA SER A 142 16.34 -33.13 3.77
C SER A 142 16.76 -34.54 4.26
N GLY A 143 15.85 -35.51 4.11
CA GLY A 143 16.06 -36.96 4.32
C GLY A 143 15.47 -37.47 5.65
N LEU A 144 14.68 -38.55 5.77
CA LEU A 144 14.35 -39.66 4.86
C LEU A 144 15.52 -40.12 3.98
N GLU A 145 16.64 -40.42 4.64
CA GLU A 145 17.50 -41.50 4.18
C GLU A 145 17.43 -42.65 5.22
N VAL A 146 16.86 -43.75 4.74
CA VAL A 146 16.87 -45.15 5.24
C VAL A 146 16.09 -45.48 6.51
#